data_AF-A0A536C9X1-F1
#
_entry.id   AF-A0A536C9X1-F1
#
_cell.length_a   1.000
_cell.length_b   1.000
_cell.length_c   1.000
_cell.angle_alpha   90.00
_cell.angle_beta   90.00
_cell.angle_gamma   90.00
#
_symmetry.space_group_name_H-M   'P 1'
#
loop_
_entity.id
_entity.type
_entity.pdbx_description
1 polymer ?
#
loop_
_entity_poly.entity_id
_entity_poly.type
_entity_poly.pdbx_seq_one_letter_code
_entity_poly.pdbx_strand_id
1 'polypeptide(L)' 'MACPVIATERLLLREWRDPDVEAFIVMNADPVVMRFFPETYSRERTRRFVARIRECWAERGYG' A
#
# COMPACT_ATOMS: atom_id res chain seq x y z
N MET A 1 2.70 1.56 18.64
CA MET A 1 1.22 1.44 18.73
C MET A 1 0.75 0.72 17.46
N ALA A 2 -0.27 -0.12 17.54
CA ALA A 2 -0.80 -0.81 16.36
C ALA A 2 -1.56 0.19 15.46
N CYS A 3 -1.50 -0.01 14.14
CA CYS A 3 -2.29 0.77 13.18
C CYS A 3 -3.79 0.61 13.50
N PRO A 4 -4.55 1.71 13.71
CA PRO A 4 -5.97 1.61 14.00
C PRO A 4 -6.73 1.09 12.78
N VAL A 5 -7.86 0.43 13.05
CA VAL A 5 -8.78 -0.01 12.02
C VAL A 5 -9.95 0.98 11.97
N ILE A 6 -10.24 1.49 10.76
CA ILE A 6 -11.38 2.39 10.52
C ILE A 6 -12.38 1.64 9.62
N ALA A 7 -13.60 1.47 10.10
CA ALA A 7 -14.68 0.85 9.35
C ALA A 7 -15.70 1.89 8.89
N THR A 8 -16.20 1.73 7.67
CA THR A 8 -17.38 2.42 7.14
C THR A 8 -18.44 1.38 6.77
N GLU A 9 -19.56 1.82 6.21
CA GLU A 9 -20.61 0.91 5.71
C GLU A 9 -20.08 -0.12 4.70
N ARG A 10 -19.07 0.23 3.90
CA ARG A 10 -18.58 -0.62 2.79
C ARG A 10 -17.09 -0.94 2.85
N LEU A 11 -16.30 -0.24 3.65
CA LEU A 11 -14.84 -0.33 3.61
C LEU A 11 -14.23 -0.55 4.99
N LEU A 12 -13.09 -1.26 5.00
CA LEU A 12 -12.23 -1.45 6.15
C LEU A 12 -10.84 -0.91 5.80
N LEU A 13 -10.44 0.20 6.43
CA LEU A 13 -9.08 0.69 6.38
C LEU A 13 -8.32 0.03 7.52
N ARG A 14 -7.26 -0.70 7.17
CA ARG A 14 -6.48 -1.54 8.09
C ARG A 14 -5.02 -1.55 7.68
N GLU A 15 -4.19 -2.08 8.57
CA GLU A 15 -2.77 -2.33 8.28
C GLU A 15 -2.57 -3.25 7.06
N TRP A 16 -1.45 -3.01 6.36
CA TRP A 16 -0.94 -3.83 5.26
C TRP A 16 -0.53 -5.22 5.72
N ARG A 17 -1.09 -6.24 5.10
CA ARG A 17 -0.73 -7.65 5.29
C ARG A 17 0.03 -8.16 4.08
N ASP A 18 0.81 -9.22 4.26
CA ASP A 18 1.64 -9.77 3.19
C ASP A 18 0.85 -10.19 1.94
N PRO A 19 -0.37 -10.75 2.03
CA PRO A 19 -1.18 -11.04 0.84
C PRO A 19 -1.59 -9.81 0.03
N ASP A 20 -1.69 -8.62 0.65
CA ASP A 20 -2.09 -7.40 -0.04
C ASP A 20 -1.00 -6.92 -1.01
N VAL A 21 0.27 -7.26 -0.73
CA VAL A 21 1.42 -6.81 -1.51
C VAL A 21 1.34 -7.32 -2.94
N GLU A 22 0.92 -8.56 -3.15
CA GLU A 22 0.81 -9.15 -4.49
C GLU A 22 -0.30 -8.49 -5.32
N ALA A 23 -1.46 -8.22 -4.72
CA ALA A 23 -2.52 -7.47 -5.38
C ALA A 23 -2.07 -6.05 -5.73
N PHE A 24 -1.31 -5.40 -4.83
CA PHE A 24 -0.80 -4.06 -5.06
C PHE A 24 0.29 -4.01 -6.14
N ILE A 25 1.10 -5.06 -6.27
CA ILE A 25 2.07 -5.20 -7.37
C ILE A 25 1.35 -5.24 -8.72
N VAL A 26 0.26 -6.02 -8.83
CA VAL A 26 -0.55 -6.06 -10.06
C VAL A 26 -1.13 -4.68 -10.35
N MET A 27 -1.70 -4.02 -9.34
CA MET A 27 -2.30 -2.71 -9.48
C MET A 27 -1.30 -1.62 -9.92
N ASN A 28 -0.09 -1.58 -9.32
CA ASN A 28 0.93 -0.61 -9.71
C ASN A 28 1.65 -0.96 -11.02
N ALA A 29 1.51 -2.18 -11.54
CA ALA A 29 2.00 -2.56 -12.85
C ALA A 29 1.01 -2.22 -13.97
N ASP A 30 -0.25 -1.93 -13.63
CA ASP A 30 -1.31 -1.62 -14.59
C ASP A 30 -1.17 -0.17 -15.14
N PRO A 31 -0.99 0.00 -16.47
CA PRO A 31 -0.84 1.33 -17.08
C PRO A 31 -2.10 2.20 -16.99
N VAL A 32 -3.29 1.61 -16.82
CA VAL A 32 -4.53 2.37 -16.62
C VAL A 32 -4.54 3.01 -15.23
N VAL A 33 -4.15 2.24 -14.20
CA VAL A 33 -4.03 2.74 -12.83
C VAL A 33 -2.94 3.80 -12.73
N MET A 34 -1.80 3.54 -13.37
CA MET A 34 -0.61 4.39 -13.30
C MET A 34 -0.57 5.49 -14.37
N ARG A 35 -1.66 5.73 -15.11
CA ARG A 35 -1.72 6.64 -16.27
C ARG A 35 -1.18 8.05 -16.00
N PHE A 36 -1.36 8.53 -14.78
CA PHE A 36 -0.95 9.89 -14.38
C PHE A 36 0.34 9.92 -13.55
N PHE A 37 0.98 8.77 -13.37
CA PHE A 37 2.30 8.66 -12.76
C PHE A 37 3.38 8.66 -13.86
N PRO A 38 4.64 9.01 -13.53
CA PRO A 38 5.72 9.02 -14.51
C PRO A 38 5.95 7.67 -15.20
N GLU A 39 5.69 6.56 -14.49
CA GLU A 39 5.86 5.19 -14.97
C GLU A 39 5.10 4.20 -14.07
N THR A 40 4.85 3.00 -14.60
CA THR A 40 4.38 1.86 -13.80
C THR A 40 5.47 1.38 -12.84
N TYR A 41 5.10 0.76 -11.73
CA TYR A 41 6.07 0.27 -10.76
C TYR A 41 6.42 -1.18 -11.03
N SER A 42 7.72 -1.49 -10.90
CA SER A 42 8.16 -2.88 -10.80
C SER A 42 7.68 -3.52 -9.50
N ARG A 43 7.68 -4.85 -9.49
CA ARG A 43 7.42 -5.67 -8.30
C ARG A 43 8.28 -5.25 -7.10
N GLU A 44 9.58 -5.04 -7.33
CA GLU A 44 10.52 -4.66 -6.28
C GLU A 44 10.26 -3.24 -5.77
N ARG A 45 9.99 -2.29 -6.67
CA ARG A 45 9.63 -0.92 -6.29
C ARG A 45 8.37 -0.90 -5.42
N THR A 46 7.34 -1.66 -5.79
CA THR A 46 6.12 -1.79 -4.99
C THR A 46 6.40 -2.38 -3.61
N ARG A 47 7.24 -3.41 -3.51
CA ARG A 47 7.64 -4.00 -2.22
C ARG A 47 8.36 -2.99 -1.32
N ARG A 48 9.31 -2.23 -1.87
CA ARG A 48 9.98 -1.13 -1.14
C ARG A 48 8.99 -0.07 -0.69
N PHE A 49 7.99 0.25 -1.51
CA PHE A 49 6.97 1.23 -1.16
C PHE A 49 6.11 0.76 0.03
N VAL A 50 5.65 -0.50 0.02
CA VAL A 50 4.91 -1.07 1.16
C VAL A 50 5.76 -1.13 2.43
N ALA A 51 7.04 -1.52 2.31
CA ALA A 51 7.97 -1.50 3.45
C ALA A 51 8.06 -0.09 4.06
N ARG A 52 8.17 0.94 3.21
CA ARG A 52 8.20 2.33 3.67
C ARG A 52 6.92 2.77 4.38
N ILE A 53 5.75 2.32 3.90
CA ILE A 53 4.47 2.58 4.58
C ILE A 53 4.45 1.96 5.98
N ARG A 54 4.90 0.70 6.11
CA ARG A 54 4.99 0.00 7.40
C ARG A 54 5.96 0.71 8.36
N GLU A 55 7.11 1.15 7.87
CA GLU A 55 8.08 1.94 8.64
C GLU A 55 7.48 3.26 9.14
N CYS A 56 6.79 4.01 8.29
CA CYS A 56 6.14 5.26 8.69
C CYS A 56 5.15 5.04 9.85
N TRP A 57 4.33 3.99 9.78
CA TRP A 57 3.42 3.63 10.86
C TRP A 57 4.16 3.23 12.14
N ALA A 58 5.25 2.47 12.03
CA ALA A 58 6.06 2.06 13.18
C ALA A 58 6.74 3.26 13.88
N GLU A 59 7.26 4.22 13.10
CA GLU A 59 7.99 5.40 13.60
C GLU A 59 7.04 6.48 14.13
N ARG A 60 5.95 6.76 13.41
CA ARG A 60 5.14 7.97 13.60
C ARG A 60 3.77 7.68 14.23
N GLY A 61 3.28 6.45 14.11
CA GLY A 61 1.93 6.08 14.51
C GLY A 61 0.82 6.59 13.57
N TYR A 62 1.18 7.07 12.38
CA TYR A 62 0.25 7.48 11.31
C TYR A 62 0.92 7.38 9.94
N GLY A 63 0.12 7.28 8.87
CA GLY A 63 0.59 7.19 7.49
C GLY A 63 -0.54 7.09 6.47
#